data_AF-A0A6N4QKM2-F1
#
_entry.id   AF-A0A6N4QKM2-F1
#
_cell.length_a   1.000
_cell.length_b   1.000
_cell.length_c   1.000
_cell.angle_alpha   90.00
_cell.angle_beta   90.00
_cell.angle_gamma   90.00
#
_symmetry.space_group_name_H-M   'P 1'
#
loop_
_entity.id
_entity.type
_entity.pdbx_description
1 polymer ?
#
loop_
_entity_poly.entity_id
_entity_poly.type
_entity_poly.pdbx_seq_one_letter_code
_entity_poly.pdbx_strand_id
1 'polypeptide(L)'
;MEPFERNEQDNEGDFSAHWETGDPILLSIVKSFLDAHEIHYFVVGEELFFLEGAAVPAANHSAILYLSNRDYPVLLEFLEREHS
;
A
#
# COMPACT_ATOMS: atom_id res chain seq x y z
N MET A 1 -39.55 2.46 0.59
CA MET A 1 -38.15 2.29 0.15
C MET A 1 -37.71 0.96 0.71
N GLU A 2 -37.34 0.02 -0.17
CA GLU A 2 -36.77 -1.24 0.27
C GLU A 2 -35.30 -0.98 0.68
N PRO A 3 -34.79 -1.63 1.74
CA PRO A 3 -33.41 -1.47 2.16
C PRO A 3 -32.49 -1.98 1.07
N PHE A 4 -31.44 -1.23 0.75
CA PHE A 4 -30.43 -1.63 -0.22
C PHE A 4 -29.84 -2.98 0.19
N GLU A 5 -30.24 -4.04 -0.52
CA GLU A 5 -29.58 -5.33 -0.48
C GLU A 5 -28.13 -5.10 -0.88
N ARG A 6 -27.22 -5.22 0.10
CA ARG A 6 -25.79 -5.32 -0.16
C ARG A 6 -25.61 -6.57 -0.99
N ASN A 7 -25.54 -6.40 -2.31
CA ASN A 7 -25.06 -7.44 -3.19
C ASN A 7 -23.65 -7.80 -2.71
N GLU A 8 -23.50 -9.00 -2.14
CA GLU A 8 -22.24 -9.72 -2.01
C GLU A 8 -21.76 -10.07 -3.43
N GLN A 9 -21.46 -9.05 -4.23
CA GLN A 9 -20.77 -9.21 -5.50
C GLN A 9 -19.36 -9.68 -5.18
N ASP A 10 -19.17 -10.98 -5.34
CA ASP A 10 -17.99 -11.61 -5.93
C ASP A 10 -16.81 -10.65 -6.09
N ASN A 11 -15.99 -10.63 -5.06
CA ASN A 11 -15.02 -9.58 -4.83
C ASN A 11 -13.71 -9.87 -5.55
N GLU A 12 -13.77 -9.94 -6.89
CA GLU A 12 -12.64 -10.23 -7.76
C GLU A 12 -11.65 -9.05 -7.91
N GLY A 13 -11.60 -8.13 -6.95
CA GLY A 13 -10.75 -6.95 -7.04
C GLY A 13 -10.62 -6.10 -5.77
N ASP A 14 -10.95 -6.63 -4.58
CA ASP A 14 -10.84 -5.80 -3.37
C ASP A 14 -9.38 -5.52 -3.02
N PHE A 15 -9.05 -4.24 -3.14
CA PHE A 15 -7.84 -3.67 -2.59
C PHE A 15 -8.00 -3.57 -1.08
N SER A 16 -7.10 -4.22 -0.34
CA SER A 16 -7.10 -4.17 1.13
C SER A 16 -5.79 -3.56 1.64
N ALA A 17 -5.86 -2.95 2.81
CA ALA A 17 -4.68 -2.46 3.51
C ALA A 17 -3.88 -3.66 4.01
N HIS A 18 -2.77 -3.94 3.35
CA HIS A 18 -2.03 -5.18 3.53
C HIS A 18 -0.70 -4.99 4.26
N TRP A 19 -0.11 -3.80 4.15
CA TRP A 19 1.21 -3.55 4.70
C TRP A 19 1.37 -2.09 5.09
N GLU A 20 2.10 -1.84 6.17
CA GLU A 20 2.33 -0.52 6.74
C GLU A 20 3.83 -0.37 7.03
N THR A 21 4.40 0.79 6.71
CA THR A 21 5.79 1.13 7.06
C THR A 21 5.95 2.61 7.37
N GLY A 22 6.79 2.93 8.36
CA GLY A 22 7.30 4.29 8.58
C GLY A 22 8.64 4.56 7.91
N ASP A 23 9.26 3.55 7.28
CA ASP A 23 10.55 3.67 6.61
C ASP A 23 10.36 4.01 5.11
N PRO A 24 10.76 5.23 4.67
CA PRO A 24 10.58 5.66 3.28
C PRO A 24 11.49 4.91 2.29
N ILE A 25 12.63 4.37 2.75
CA ILE A 25 13.52 3.56 1.91
C ILE A 25 12.86 2.20 1.67
N LEU A 26 12.36 1.56 2.73
CA LEU A 26 11.66 0.28 2.61
C LEU A 26 10.40 0.41 1.74
N LEU A 27 9.64 1.48 1.90
CA LEU A 27 8.49 1.78 1.03
C LEU A 27 8.92 1.88 -0.44
N SER A 28 10.02 2.57 -0.72
CA SER A 28 10.52 2.75 -2.09
C SER A 28 10.96 1.42 -2.72
N ILE A 29 11.59 0.55 -1.93
CA ILE A 29 11.98 -0.81 -2.35
C ILE A 29 10.72 -1.63 -2.69
N VAL A 30 9.72 -1.62 -1.81
CA VAL A 30 8.46 -2.35 -2.02
C VAL A 30 7.73 -1.84 -3.25
N LYS A 31 7.62 -0.51 -3.44
CA LYS A 31 7.03 0.09 -4.65
C LYS A 31 7.73 -0.38 -5.93
N SER A 32 9.07 -0.33 -5.95
CA SER A 32 9.85 -0.78 -7.11
C SER A 32 9.64 -2.26 -7.42
N PHE A 33 9.47 -3.10 -6.40
CA PHE A 33 9.16 -4.51 -6.57
C PHE A 33 7.78 -4.69 -7.22
N LEU A 34 6.75 -4.02 -6.69
CA LEU A 34 5.39 -4.09 -7.22
C LEU A 34 5.32 -3.59 -8.67
N ASP A 35 5.99 -2.49 -8.97
CA ASP A 35 6.08 -1.93 -10.33
C ASP A 35 6.75 -2.92 -11.30
N ALA A 36 7.83 -3.58 -10.88
CA ALA A 36 8.55 -4.56 -11.70
C ALA A 36 7.73 -5.84 -11.99
N HIS A 37 6.75 -6.14 -11.14
CA HIS A 37 5.85 -7.28 -11.26
C HIS A 37 4.48 -6.90 -11.86
N GLU A 38 4.31 -5.66 -12.33
CA GLU A 38 3.06 -5.13 -12.87
C GLU A 38 1.87 -5.28 -11.89
N ILE A 39 2.14 -5.28 -10.58
CA ILE A 39 1.11 -5.40 -9.54
C ILE A 39 0.51 -4.02 -9.30
N HIS A 40 -0.82 -3.93 -9.36
CA HIS A 40 -1.52 -2.70 -9.06
C HIS A 40 -1.56 -2.44 -7.54
N TYR A 41 -1.19 -1.24 -7.13
CA TYR A 41 -1.23 -0.80 -5.73
C TYR A 41 -1.53 0.70 -5.62
N PHE A 42 -1.90 1.15 -4.42
CA PHE A 42 -1.88 2.56 -4.05
C PHE A 42 -1.40 2.72 -2.61
N VAL A 43 -0.83 3.89 -2.30
CA VAL A 43 -0.27 4.20 -0.98
C VAL A 43 -0.96 5.41 -0.40
N VAL A 44 -1.30 5.35 0.89
CA VAL A 44 -1.85 6.46 1.68
C VAL A 44 -0.87 6.79 2.81
N GLY A 45 -0.88 8.03 3.28
CA GLY A 45 -0.08 8.45 4.43
C GLY A 45 1.28 9.04 4.07
N GLU A 46 1.60 9.20 2.78
CA GLU A 46 2.76 9.96 2.26
C GLU A 46 2.57 11.49 2.40
N GLU A 47 2.12 11.95 3.57
CA GLU A 47 1.92 13.36 3.81
C GLU A 47 3.28 14.08 3.92
N LEU A 48 3.51 14.98 2.95
CA LEU A 48 4.64 15.89 2.93
C LEU A 48 4.16 17.28 3.36
N PHE A 49 4.84 17.89 4.31
CA PHE A 49 4.68 19.31 4.60
C PHE A 49 5.61 20.12 3.72
N PHE A 50 5.10 21.18 3.10
CA PHE A 50 5.93 22.14 2.37
C PHE A 50 6.24 23.32 3.29
N LEU A 51 7.46 23.35 3.83
CA LEU A 51 7.96 24.45 4.67
C LEU A 51 9.02 25.22 3.88
N GLU A 52 8.76 26.50 3.61
CA GLU A 52 9.73 27.43 3.00
C GLU A 52 10.42 26.90 1.72
N GLY A 53 9.67 26.18 0.88
CA GLY A 53 10.18 25.64 -0.40
C GLY A 53 10.88 24.28 -0.27
N ALA A 54 10.94 23.68 0.92
CA ALA A 54 11.38 22.32 1.14
C ALA A 54 10.17 21.40 1.42
N ALA A 55 10.13 20.23 0.79
CA ALA A 55 9.20 19.16 1.15
C ALA A 55 9.82 18.35 2.30
N VAL A 56 9.18 18.38 3.47
CA VAL A 56 9.61 17.62 4.65
C VAL A 56 8.57 16.56 5.02
N PRO A 57 8.99 15.35 5.42
CA PRO A 57 8.06 14.32 5.89
C PRO A 57 7.31 14.77 7.14
N ALA A 58 6.03 14.44 7.24
CA ALA A 58 5.31 14.52 8.51
C ALA A 58 6.03 13.65 9.56
N ALA A 59 6.22 14.18 10.78
CA ALA A 59 7.02 13.54 11.83
C ALA A 59 6.51 12.14 12.28
N ASN A 60 5.31 11.73 11.84
CA ASN A 60 4.70 10.41 12.04
C ASN A 60 4.22 9.81 10.71
N HIS A 61 5.00 9.97 9.64
CA HIS A 61 4.71 9.37 8.33
C HIS A 61 4.66 7.84 8.48
N SER A 62 3.46 7.27 8.39
CA SER A 62 3.26 5.84 8.19
C SER A 62 2.55 5.65 6.87
N ALA A 63 3.21 4.99 5.93
CA ALA A 63 2.67 4.66 4.64
C ALA A 63 1.89 3.34 4.73
N ILE A 64 0.62 3.38 4.34
CA ILE A 64 -0.24 2.20 4.25
C ILE A 64 -0.35 1.83 2.78
N LEU A 65 0.10 0.63 2.44
CA LEU A 65 0.03 0.05 1.11
C LEU A 65 -1.24 -0.78 0.96
N TYR A 66 -1.99 -0.45 -0.09
CA TYR A 66 -3.16 -1.17 -0.53
C TYR A 66 -2.84 -1.90 -1.83
N LEU A 67 -3.15 -3.19 -1.87
CA LEU A 67 -3.07 -4.02 -3.08
C LEU A 67 -4.19 -5.06 -3.09
N SER A 68 -4.36 -5.76 -4.20
CA SER A 68 -5.33 -6.84 -4.29
C SER A 68 -4.96 -7.98 -3.34
N ASN A 69 -5.97 -8.55 -2.69
CA ASN A 69 -5.81 -9.76 -1.88
C ASN A 69 -5.16 -10.93 -2.64
N ARG A 70 -5.30 -10.95 -3.98
CA ARG A 70 -4.67 -11.96 -4.84
C ARG A 70 -3.16 -11.80 -4.94
N ASP A 71 -2.67 -10.56 -4.92
CA ASP A 71 -1.25 -10.23 -5.11
C ASP A 71 -0.50 -10.11 -3.77
N TYR A 72 -1.21 -10.03 -2.65
CA TYR A 72 -0.61 -9.95 -1.31
C TYR A 72 0.38 -11.08 -0.98
N PRO A 73 0.13 -12.35 -1.31
CA PRO A 73 1.11 -13.42 -1.06
C PRO A 73 2.45 -13.20 -1.76
N VAL A 74 2.45 -12.54 -2.93
CA VAL A 74 3.68 -12.22 -3.69
C VAL A 74 4.53 -11.19 -2.94
N LEU A 75 3.88 -10.17 -2.37
CA LEU A 75 4.55 -9.19 -1.52
C LEU A 75 5.09 -9.83 -0.24
N LEU A 76 4.32 -10.72 0.39
CA LEU A 76 4.74 -11.38 1.62
C LEU A 76 6.01 -12.21 1.41
N GLU A 77 6.06 -12.99 0.33
CA GLU A 77 7.24 -13.80 -0.01
C GLU A 77 8.49 -12.93 -0.26
N PHE A 78 8.32 -11.76 -0.88
CA PHE A 78 9.41 -10.79 -1.06
C PHE A 78 9.93 -10.27 0.28
N LEU A 79 9.04 -9.84 1.17
CA LEU A 79 9.41 -9.32 2.49
C LEU A 79 10.09 -10.38 3.36
N GLU A 80 9.65 -11.64 3.31
CA GLU A 80 10.27 -12.74 4.05
C GLU A 80 11.70 -13.05 3.54
N ARG A 81 11.95 -12.92 2.24
CA ARG A 81 13.28 -13.14 1.66
C ARG A 81 14.29 -12.08 2.06
N GLU A 82 13.88 -10.81 2.11
CA GLU A 82 14.76 -9.70 2.51
C GLU A 82 15.10 -9.70 4.01
N HIS A 83 14.35 -10.44 4.83
CA HIS A 83 14.57 -10.57 6.29
C HIS A 83 15.44 -11.77 6.71
N SER A 84 15.95 -12.58 5.77
CA SER A 84 16.83 -13.74 6.02
C SER A 84 18.32 -13.43 5.85
#